data_AF-A0A099KG60-F1
#
_entry.id   AF-A0A099KG60-F1
#
_cell.length_a   1.000
_cell.length_b   1.000
_cell.length_c   1.000
_cell.angle_alpha   90.00
_cell.angle_beta   90.00
_cell.angle_gamma   90.00
#
_symmetry.space_group_name_H-M   'P 1'
#
loop_
_entity.id
_entity.type
_entity.pdbx_description
1 polymer ?
#
loop_
_entity_poly.entity_id
_entity_poly.type
_entity_poly.pdbx_seq_one_letter_code
_entity_poly.pdbx_strand_id
1 'polypeptide(L)'
;MSDNKQVSDSNEFENEELERQEQLARERVGDDKVDQRLEQLANLSMEDTMELKEKADAFNAELAKASEFAFDSTEMQAVVQQYLAYTTFALSKLQNKAILVNAEKFKAMANSIANDADQQANFEQLAPGLAQRFSDAMMHYAEQKLD
;
A
#
# COMPACT_ATOMS: atom_id res chain seq x y z
N MET A 1 -1.25 18.79 -54.69
CA MET A 1 -2.33 18.42 -53.75
C MET A 1 -1.69 17.60 -52.66
N SER A 2 -1.77 18.07 -51.42
CA SER A 2 -1.11 17.47 -50.26
C SER A 2 -2.10 16.50 -49.60
N ASP A 3 -1.88 15.21 -49.74
CA ASP A 3 -2.61 14.21 -48.96
C ASP A 3 -1.86 13.98 -47.64
N ASN A 4 -2.35 14.69 -46.62
CA ASN A 4 -1.94 14.56 -45.23
C ASN A 4 -2.64 13.32 -44.65
N LYS A 5 -1.97 12.16 -44.64
CA LYS A 5 -2.45 11.01 -43.85
C LYS A 5 -1.97 11.17 -42.41
N GLN A 6 -2.94 11.59 -41.61
CA GLN A 6 -2.94 11.75 -40.19
C GLN A 6 -2.47 10.48 -39.48
N VAL A 7 -1.42 10.62 -38.68
CA VAL A 7 -0.89 9.63 -37.74
C VAL A 7 -1.97 9.37 -36.69
N SER A 8 -2.45 8.13 -36.60
CA SER A 8 -3.12 7.60 -35.41
C SER A 8 -2.23 6.50 -34.84
N ASP A 9 -1.09 6.89 -34.30
CA ASP A 9 -0.37 6.04 -33.36
C ASP A 9 -1.11 6.16 -32.03
N SER A 10 -2.08 5.26 -31.87
CA SER A 10 -2.62 4.86 -30.59
C SER A 10 -1.46 4.57 -29.65
N ASN A 11 -1.45 5.19 -28.47
CA ASN A 11 -0.49 4.92 -27.41
C ASN A 11 -0.58 3.44 -26.95
N GLU A 12 0.06 2.54 -27.69
CA GLU A 12 0.47 1.21 -27.22
C GLU A 12 1.84 1.36 -26.54
N PHE A 13 1.86 1.97 -25.36
CA PHE A 13 2.89 1.65 -24.38
C PHE A 13 2.33 0.56 -23.48
N GLU A 14 2.17 -0.64 -24.07
CA GLU A 14 2.07 -1.89 -23.32
C GLU A 14 3.33 -2.02 -22.47
N ASN A 15 3.19 -1.68 -21.20
CA ASN A 15 4.28 -1.72 -20.25
C ASN A 15 4.42 -3.18 -19.82
N GLU A 16 5.18 -3.99 -20.58
CA GLU A 16 5.39 -5.44 -20.35
C GLU A 16 5.79 -5.78 -18.90
N GLU A 17 6.35 -4.83 -18.17
CA GLU A 17 6.68 -4.96 -16.74
C GLU A 17 5.44 -4.93 -15.85
N LEU A 18 4.44 -4.09 -16.16
CA LEU A 18 3.15 -4.10 -15.47
C LEU A 18 2.39 -5.39 -15.74
N GLU A 19 2.36 -5.85 -16.99
CA GLU A 19 1.68 -7.11 -17.34
C GLU A 19 2.32 -8.31 -16.66
N ARG A 20 3.66 -8.38 -16.60
CA ARG A 20 4.36 -9.45 -15.86
C ARG A 20 4.07 -9.40 -14.37
N GLN A 21 4.03 -8.21 -13.78
CA GLN A 21 3.70 -8.06 -12.37
C GLN A 21 2.23 -8.39 -12.08
N GLU A 22 1.32 -8.05 -13.00
CA GLU A 22 -0.09 -8.40 -12.95
C GLU A 22 -0.28 -9.92 -12.98
N GLN A 23 0.42 -10.61 -13.88
CA GLN A 23 0.34 -12.07 -14.00
C GLN A 23 0.86 -12.78 -12.75
N LEU A 24 1.98 -12.32 -12.18
CA LEU A 24 2.52 -12.83 -10.92
C LEU A 24 1.63 -12.52 -9.71
N ALA A 25 0.90 -11.39 -9.73
CA ALA A 25 -0.05 -11.03 -8.69
C ALA A 25 -1.34 -11.87 -8.76
N ARG A 26 -1.86 -12.13 -9.99
CA ARG A 26 -3.00 -13.01 -10.24
C ARG A 26 -2.74 -14.42 -9.74
N GLU A 27 -1.53 -14.95 -9.96
CA GLU A 27 -1.11 -16.26 -9.47
C GLU A 27 -1.05 -16.37 -7.93
N ARG A 28 -0.83 -15.26 -7.21
CA ARG A 28 -0.67 -15.27 -5.74
C ARG A 28 -1.93 -14.95 -4.96
N VAL A 29 -2.82 -14.11 -5.47
CA VAL A 29 -3.90 -13.49 -4.68
C VAL A 29 -5.31 -13.80 -5.22
N GLY A 30 -5.41 -14.32 -6.44
CA GLY A 30 -6.67 -14.63 -7.13
C GLY A 30 -7.24 -13.44 -7.93
N ASP A 31 -7.88 -13.74 -9.06
CA ASP A 31 -8.34 -12.76 -10.07
C ASP A 31 -9.23 -11.66 -9.48
N ASP A 32 -10.22 -12.00 -8.64
CA ASP A 32 -11.19 -11.02 -8.10
C ASP A 32 -10.52 -9.91 -7.26
N LYS A 33 -9.44 -10.23 -6.54
CA LYS A 33 -8.68 -9.25 -5.73
C LYS A 33 -7.73 -8.42 -6.59
N VAL A 34 -7.26 -8.96 -7.71
CA VAL A 34 -6.47 -8.21 -8.69
C VAL A 34 -7.37 -7.23 -9.43
N ASP A 35 -8.56 -7.63 -9.86
CA ASP A 35 -9.49 -6.76 -10.59
C ASP A 35 -9.97 -5.58 -9.71
N GLN A 36 -10.26 -5.80 -8.42
CA GLN A 36 -10.58 -4.70 -7.49
C GLN A 36 -9.40 -3.73 -7.29
N ARG A 37 -8.17 -4.24 -7.25
CA ARG A 37 -6.98 -3.39 -7.17
C ARG A 37 -6.75 -2.64 -8.48
N LEU A 38 -6.98 -3.29 -9.62
CA LEU A 38 -6.89 -2.66 -10.93
C LEU A 38 -7.94 -1.55 -11.11
N GLU A 39 -9.17 -1.72 -10.64
CA GLU A 39 -10.17 -0.64 -10.66
C GLU A 39 -9.74 0.57 -9.79
N GLN A 40 -9.12 0.31 -8.63
CA GLN A 40 -8.58 1.39 -7.78
C GLN A 40 -7.35 2.07 -8.41
N LEU A 41 -6.53 1.31 -9.14
CA LEU A 41 -5.36 1.81 -9.86
C LEU A 41 -5.71 2.44 -11.21
N ALA A 42 -6.86 2.11 -11.82
CA ALA A 42 -7.27 2.63 -13.13
C ALA A 42 -7.50 4.15 -13.13
N ASN A 43 -7.69 4.75 -11.95
CA ASN A 43 -7.81 6.19 -11.77
C ASN A 43 -6.46 6.87 -11.49
N LEU A 44 -5.37 6.11 -11.34
CA LEU A 44 -4.03 6.62 -11.09
C LEU A 44 -3.24 6.72 -12.39
N SER A 45 -2.36 7.71 -12.47
CA SER A 45 -1.39 7.76 -13.57
C SER A 45 -0.38 6.61 -13.44
N MET A 46 0.29 6.28 -14.54
CA MET A 46 1.42 5.35 -14.57
C MET A 46 2.51 5.76 -13.57
N GLU A 47 2.80 7.06 -13.52
CA GLU A 47 3.78 7.65 -12.61
C GLU A 47 3.36 7.45 -11.15
N ASP A 48 2.10 7.75 -10.81
CA ASP A 48 1.58 7.56 -9.45
C ASP A 48 1.57 6.08 -9.05
N THR A 49 1.26 5.19 -9.98
CA THR A 49 1.26 3.74 -9.75
C THR A 49 2.66 3.23 -9.45
N MET A 50 3.66 3.66 -10.23
CA MET A 50 5.07 3.35 -9.95
C MET A 50 5.53 3.92 -8.61
N GLU A 51 5.20 5.18 -8.31
CA GLU A 51 5.58 5.83 -7.05
C GLU A 51 4.96 5.10 -5.84
N LEU A 52 3.70 4.67 -5.96
CA LEU A 52 3.02 3.86 -4.94
C LEU A 52 3.69 2.51 -4.76
N LYS A 53 4.07 1.86 -5.86
CA LYS A 53 4.77 0.57 -5.82
C LYS A 53 6.12 0.69 -5.13
N GLU A 54 6.94 1.66 -5.50
CA GLU A 54 8.26 1.87 -4.88
C GLU A 54 8.14 2.10 -3.36
N LYS A 55 7.18 2.92 -2.93
CA LYS A 55 6.94 3.15 -1.49
C LYS A 55 6.40 1.91 -0.79
N ALA A 56 5.55 1.12 -1.45
CA ALA A 56 5.04 -0.13 -0.90
C ALA A 56 6.15 -1.18 -0.76
N ASP A 57 7.02 -1.32 -1.76
CA ASP A 57 8.15 -2.24 -1.73
C ASP A 57 9.15 -1.85 -0.63
N ALA A 58 9.45 -0.55 -0.49
CA ALA A 58 10.28 -0.04 0.60
C ALA A 58 9.66 -0.33 1.98
N PHE A 59 8.35 -0.08 2.14
CA PHE A 59 7.65 -0.38 3.39
C PHE A 59 7.63 -1.87 3.71
N ASN A 60 7.36 -2.73 2.72
CA ASN A 60 7.33 -4.18 2.91
C ASN A 60 8.70 -4.73 3.36
N ALA A 61 9.79 -4.17 2.85
CA ALA A 61 11.14 -4.53 3.28
C ALA A 61 11.41 -4.20 4.76
N GLU A 62 10.88 -3.08 5.25
CA GLU A 62 10.98 -2.70 6.66
C GLU A 62 10.00 -3.49 7.54
N LEU A 63 8.78 -3.75 7.06
CA LEU A 63 7.79 -4.54 7.76
C LEU A 63 8.26 -5.99 7.99
N ALA A 64 9.00 -6.58 7.05
CA ALA A 64 9.59 -7.90 7.23
C ALA A 64 10.53 -7.96 8.46
N LYS A 65 11.26 -6.88 8.74
CA LYS A 65 12.15 -6.75 9.92
C LYS A 65 11.37 -6.48 11.20
N ALA A 66 10.16 -5.92 11.11
CA ALA A 66 9.33 -5.59 12.26
C ALA A 66 8.94 -6.80 13.12
N SER A 67 9.01 -8.01 12.55
CA SER A 67 8.80 -9.27 13.27
C SER A 67 9.78 -9.50 14.44
N GLU A 68 10.94 -8.83 14.43
CA GLU A 68 11.97 -8.95 15.47
C GLU A 68 11.84 -7.88 16.57
N PHE A 69 11.05 -6.84 16.33
CA PHE A 69 10.98 -5.68 17.23
C PHE A 69 9.83 -5.80 18.24
N ALA A 70 10.02 -5.19 19.42
CA ALA A 70 8.94 -4.97 20.37
C ALA A 70 8.03 -3.83 19.89
N PHE A 71 6.75 -3.83 20.28
CA PHE A 71 5.76 -2.89 19.74
C PHE A 71 6.11 -1.41 20.02
N ASP A 72 6.76 -1.12 21.15
CA ASP A 72 7.14 0.21 21.63
C ASP A 72 8.61 0.57 21.33
N SER A 73 9.35 -0.31 20.66
CA SER A 73 10.76 -0.06 20.35
C SER A 73 10.90 1.08 19.34
N THR A 74 12.03 1.79 19.38
CA THR A 74 12.33 2.88 18.44
C THR A 74 12.24 2.40 16.98
N GLU A 75 12.72 1.19 16.71
CA GLU A 75 12.71 0.56 15.40
C GLU A 75 11.27 0.29 14.92
N MET A 76 10.43 -0.32 15.76
CA MET A 76 9.03 -0.55 15.42
C MET A 76 8.28 0.77 15.20
N GLN A 77 8.49 1.76 16.06
CA GLN A 77 7.85 3.07 15.93
C GLN A 77 8.29 3.82 14.66
N ALA A 78 9.51 3.58 14.18
CA ALA A 78 9.96 4.06 12.87
C ALA A 78 9.22 3.36 11.72
N VAL A 79 8.98 2.04 11.80
CA VAL A 79 8.17 1.31 10.80
C VAL A 79 6.73 1.82 10.79
N VAL A 80 6.13 2.04 11.96
CA VAL A 80 4.77 2.62 12.08
C VAL A 80 4.70 4.03 11.48
N GLN A 81 5.72 4.87 11.71
CA GLN A 81 5.78 6.20 11.10
C GLN A 81 5.87 6.12 9.57
N GLN A 82 6.65 5.19 9.03
CA GLN A 82 6.70 4.95 7.57
C GLN A 82 5.36 4.48 7.03
N TYR A 83 4.66 3.61 7.77
CA TYR A 83 3.31 3.16 7.40
C TYR A 83 2.30 4.32 7.38
N LEU A 84 2.34 5.22 8.36
CA LEU A 84 1.50 6.43 8.38
C LEU A 84 1.79 7.31 7.15
N ALA A 85 3.07 7.52 6.82
CA ALA A 85 3.46 8.31 5.65
C ALA A 85 2.99 7.66 4.35
N TYR A 86 3.18 6.34 4.20
CA TYR A 86 2.74 5.57 3.05
C TYR A 86 1.22 5.60 2.89
N THR A 87 0.45 5.31 3.94
CA THR A 87 -1.03 5.31 3.89
C THR A 87 -1.59 6.69 3.61
N THR A 88 -1.03 7.74 4.20
CA THR A 88 -1.41 9.13 3.91
C THR A 88 -1.17 9.49 2.44
N PHE A 89 0.00 9.11 1.91
CA PHE A 89 0.34 9.31 0.51
C PHE A 89 -0.60 8.52 -0.42
N ALA A 90 -0.78 7.21 -0.16
CA ALA A 90 -1.62 6.33 -0.95
C ALA A 90 -3.08 6.79 -1.00
N LEU A 91 -3.67 7.13 0.15
CA LEU A 91 -5.03 7.65 0.20
C LEU A 91 -5.16 9.00 -0.52
N SER A 92 -4.11 9.84 -0.48
CA SER A 92 -4.14 11.13 -1.17
C SER A 92 -4.15 10.97 -2.69
N LYS A 93 -3.33 10.03 -3.21
CA LYS A 93 -3.29 9.70 -4.64
C LYS A 93 -4.60 9.06 -5.08
N LEU A 94 -5.07 8.03 -4.37
CA LEU A 94 -6.30 7.28 -4.70
C LEU A 94 -7.55 8.17 -4.69
N GLN A 95 -7.62 9.16 -3.79
CA GLN A 95 -8.76 10.07 -3.70
C GLN A 95 -8.56 11.38 -4.48
N ASN A 96 -7.42 11.54 -5.15
CA ASN A 96 -7.02 12.75 -5.85
C ASN A 96 -7.23 14.04 -5.04
N LYS A 97 -6.89 14.00 -3.74
CA LYS A 97 -6.98 15.13 -2.81
C LYS A 97 -6.02 14.93 -1.65
N ALA A 98 -5.58 16.03 -1.03
CA ALA A 98 -4.77 15.94 0.18
C ALA A 98 -5.58 15.27 1.31
N ILE A 99 -5.13 14.09 1.73
CA ILE A 99 -5.68 13.38 2.88
C ILE A 99 -4.72 13.51 4.04
N LEU A 100 -5.28 13.83 5.21
CA LEU A 100 -4.60 13.65 6.48
C LEU A 100 -5.21 12.45 7.20
N VAL A 101 -4.34 11.54 7.62
CA VAL A 101 -4.69 10.47 8.54
C VAL A 101 -4.52 11.00 9.96
N ASN A 102 -5.62 11.28 10.63
CA ASN A 102 -5.63 11.70 12.03
C ASN A 102 -5.59 10.49 12.98
N ALA A 103 -5.44 10.73 14.29
CA ALA A 103 -5.34 9.68 15.30
C ALA A 103 -6.51 8.68 15.24
N GLU A 104 -7.75 9.16 15.13
CA GLU A 104 -8.95 8.31 15.05
C GLU A 104 -8.89 7.35 13.86
N LYS A 105 -8.60 7.86 12.65
CA LYS A 105 -8.44 7.01 11.46
C LYS A 105 -7.27 6.05 11.59
N PHE A 106 -6.16 6.50 12.19
CA PHE A 106 -4.98 5.65 12.38
C PHE A 106 -5.26 4.49 13.34
N LYS A 107 -5.96 4.75 14.44
CA LYS A 107 -6.44 3.73 15.39
C LYS A 107 -7.45 2.78 14.74
N ALA A 108 -8.34 3.28 13.88
CA ALA A 108 -9.25 2.42 13.13
C ALA A 108 -8.50 1.48 12.17
N MET A 109 -7.45 1.98 11.49
CA MET A 109 -6.59 1.14 10.65
C MET A 109 -5.83 0.09 11.48
N ALA A 110 -5.30 0.46 12.65
CA ALA A 110 -4.65 -0.49 13.57
C ALA A 110 -5.60 -1.64 13.94
N ASN A 111 -6.81 -1.29 14.39
CA ASN A 111 -7.84 -2.27 14.73
C ASN A 111 -8.20 -3.16 13.53
N SER A 112 -8.26 -2.61 12.31
CA SER A 112 -8.53 -3.40 11.11
C SER A 112 -7.44 -4.44 10.87
N ILE A 113 -6.16 -4.12 11.09
CA ILE A 113 -5.06 -5.07 10.87
C ILE A 113 -5.18 -6.29 11.79
N ALA A 114 -5.61 -6.09 13.04
CA ALA A 114 -5.75 -7.18 14.00
C ALA A 114 -7.06 -7.98 13.87
N ASN A 115 -8.14 -7.36 13.36
CA ASN A 115 -9.50 -7.94 13.43
C ASN A 115 -10.13 -8.27 12.08
N ASP A 116 -9.66 -7.68 10.97
CA ASP A 116 -10.10 -8.06 9.63
C ASP A 116 -9.29 -9.27 9.14
N ALA A 117 -9.98 -10.35 8.75
CA ALA A 117 -9.33 -11.62 8.45
C ALA A 117 -8.35 -11.54 7.27
N ASP A 118 -8.65 -10.73 6.26
CA ASP A 118 -7.78 -10.55 5.10
C ASP A 118 -6.53 -9.75 5.47
N GLN A 119 -6.69 -8.65 6.21
CA GLN A 119 -5.56 -7.87 6.69
C GLN A 119 -4.69 -8.68 7.64
N GLN A 120 -5.30 -9.35 8.61
CA GLN A 120 -4.60 -10.20 9.56
C GLN A 120 -3.76 -11.25 8.83
N ALA A 121 -4.36 -11.98 7.86
CA ALA A 121 -3.65 -12.99 7.08
C ALA A 121 -2.42 -12.42 6.35
N ASN A 122 -2.50 -11.21 5.78
CA ASN A 122 -1.37 -10.59 5.08
C ASN A 122 -0.15 -10.34 6.00
N PHE A 123 -0.40 -9.91 7.25
CA PHE A 123 0.66 -9.67 8.22
C PHE A 123 1.18 -10.99 8.82
N GLU A 124 0.29 -11.95 9.09
CA GLU A 124 0.66 -13.25 9.63
C GLU A 124 1.51 -14.11 8.67
N GLN A 125 1.39 -13.87 7.35
CA GLN A 125 2.27 -14.49 6.35
C GLN A 125 3.75 -14.08 6.49
N LEU A 126 4.02 -12.89 7.03
CA LEU A 126 5.37 -12.40 7.23
C LEU A 126 5.98 -12.94 8.53
N ALA A 127 5.20 -12.93 9.61
CA ALA A 127 5.59 -13.56 10.87
C ALA A 127 4.37 -13.82 11.77
N PRO A 128 4.35 -14.95 12.50
CA PRO A 128 3.30 -15.24 13.47
C PRO A 128 3.18 -14.15 14.55
N GLY A 129 1.95 -13.68 14.78
CA GLY A 129 1.62 -12.63 15.75
C GLY A 129 2.01 -11.21 15.32
N LEU A 130 2.47 -11.01 14.07
CA LEU A 130 2.84 -9.69 13.58
C LEU A 130 1.64 -8.77 13.45
N ALA A 131 0.46 -9.28 13.06
CA ALA A 131 -0.73 -8.45 12.89
C ALA A 131 -1.10 -7.75 14.20
N GLN A 132 -1.16 -8.51 15.30
CA GLN A 132 -1.46 -7.96 16.62
C GLN A 132 -0.36 -7.00 17.09
N ARG A 133 0.91 -7.39 16.96
CA ARG A 133 2.03 -6.56 17.42
C ARG A 133 2.11 -5.24 16.68
N PHE A 134 1.87 -5.25 15.37
CA PHE A 134 1.88 -4.05 14.56
C PHE A 134 0.67 -3.15 14.87
N SER A 135 -0.50 -3.73 15.09
CA SER A 135 -1.67 -3.00 15.61
C SER A 135 -1.36 -2.32 16.94
N ASP A 136 -0.77 -3.03 17.91
CA ASP A 136 -0.41 -2.46 19.21
C ASP A 136 0.62 -1.32 19.07
N ALA A 137 1.59 -1.47 18.18
CA ALA A 137 2.58 -0.43 17.88
C ALA A 137 1.93 0.82 17.26
N MET A 138 0.95 0.66 16.37
CA MET A 138 0.18 1.76 15.79
C MET A 138 -0.68 2.48 16.82
N MET A 139 -1.33 1.73 17.72
CA MET A 139 -2.11 2.30 18.82
C MET A 139 -1.21 3.13 19.75
N HIS A 140 -0.05 2.58 20.13
CA HIS A 140 0.96 3.30 20.92
C HIS A 140 1.44 4.58 20.23
N TYR A 141 1.76 4.51 18.93
CA TYR A 141 2.17 5.68 18.15
C TYR A 141 1.09 6.76 18.14
N ALA A 142 -0.17 6.37 17.91
CA ALA A 142 -1.30 7.29 17.87
C ALA A 142 -1.44 8.06 19.19
N GLU A 143 -1.40 7.34 20.32
CA GLU A 143 -1.48 7.92 21.66
C GLU A 143 -0.31 8.86 21.99
N GLN A 144 0.89 8.58 21.47
CA GLN A 144 2.09 9.35 21.79
C GLN A 144 2.33 10.55 20.87
N LYS A 145 1.84 10.49 19.62
CA LYS A 145 2.25 11.42 18.54
C LYS A 145 1.09 12.10 17.81
N LEU A 146 -0.11 11.54 17.84
CA LEU A 146 -1.24 12.03 17.04
C LEU A 146 -2.42 12.54 17.89
N ASP A 147 -2.51 12.11 19.16
CA ASP A 147 -3.47 12.63 20.15
C ASP A 147 -3.01 13.94 20.81
#